data_AF-A0A843YFF5-F1
#
_entry.id   AF-A0A843YFF5-F1
#
_cell.length_a   1.000
_cell.length_b   1.000
_cell.length_c   1.000
_cell.angle_alpha   90.00
_cell.angle_beta   90.00
_cell.angle_gamma   90.00
#
_symmetry.space_group_name_H-M   'P 1'
#
loop_
_entity.id
_entity.type
_entity.pdbx_description
1 polymer ?
#
loop_
_entity_poly.entity_id
_entity_poly.type
_entity_poly.pdbx_seq_one_letter_code
_entity_poly.pdbx_strand_id
1 'polypeptide(L)'
;MAAYALPEDLSPTERVMFKVPFLGRMAKEIAYGDAHNIYYALGAFLSAWASLVLLFGLPGLYLPAVALVPVVWTLLILVSRG
;
A
#
# COMPACT_ATOMS: atom_id res chain seq x y z
N MET A 1 -5.64 20.51 5.20
CA MET A 1 -4.27 20.72 5.71
C MET A 1 -4.12 19.80 6.91
N ALA A 2 -3.51 18.62 6.75
CA ALA A 2 -3.57 17.57 7.75
C ALA A 2 -2.52 17.83 8.85
N ALA A 3 -2.99 17.95 10.10
CA ALA A 3 -2.18 18.20 11.28
C ALA A 3 -1.73 16.86 11.90
N TYR A 4 -0.79 16.18 11.25
CA TYR A 4 -0.06 15.08 11.87
C TYR A 4 1.39 15.49 12.06
N ALA A 5 1.91 15.27 13.27
CA ALA A 5 3.29 15.56 13.60
C ALA A 5 4.18 14.47 12.99
N LEU A 6 5.02 14.86 12.03
CA LEU A 6 6.06 13.96 11.53
C LEU A 6 7.15 13.84 12.60
N PRO A 7 7.65 12.62 12.88
CA PRO A 7 8.81 12.47 13.75
C PRO A 7 10.05 13.15 13.15
N GLU A 8 10.90 13.72 14.00
CA GLU A 8 12.11 14.43 13.56
C GLU A 8 13.17 13.48 12.95
N ASP A 9 13.18 12.22 13.40
CA ASP A 9 14.07 11.16 12.92
C ASP A 9 13.32 10.14 12.07
N LEU A 10 13.32 10.34 10.75
CA LEU A 10 12.80 9.37 9.78
C LEU A 10 13.88 8.35 9.40
N SER A 11 13.54 7.07 9.48
CA SER A 11 14.39 6.00 8.96
C SER A 11 14.62 6.15 7.44
N PRO A 12 15.75 5.62 6.92
CA PRO A 12 16.05 5.70 5.48
C PRO A 12 14.93 5.13 4.59
N THR A 13 14.20 4.12 5.07
CA THR A 13 13.07 3.48 4.38
C THR A 13 11.84 4.37 4.35
N GLU A 14 11.48 5.02 5.46
CA GLU A 14 10.37 5.99 5.52
C GLU A 14 10.62 7.17 4.60
N ARG A 15 11.87 7.67 4.54
CA ARG A 15 12.24 8.77 3.66
C ARG A 15 12.04 8.44 2.18
N VAL A 16 12.28 7.19 1.78
CA VAL A 16 12.03 6.74 0.39
C VAL A 16 10.54 6.55 0.15
N MET A 17 9.81 5.91 1.07
CA MET A 17 8.36 5.69 0.97
C MET A 17 7.60 7.02 0.84
N PHE A 18 8.01 8.03 1.62
CA PHE A 18 7.39 9.35 1.69
C PHE A 18 7.68 10.27 0.51
N LYS A 19 8.57 9.87 -0.42
CA LYS A 19 8.80 10.56 -1.69
C LYS A 19 7.82 10.13 -2.78
N VAL A 20 7.15 8.99 -2.62
CA VAL A 20 6.15 8.53 -3.60
C VAL A 20 4.92 9.45 -3.48
N PRO A 21 4.50 10.14 -4.56
CA PRO A 21 3.56 11.26 -4.43
C PRO A 21 2.20 10.84 -3.89
N PHE A 22 1.54 9.85 -4.51
CA PHE A 22 0.21 9.40 -4.08
C PHE A 22 0.31 8.41 -2.90
N LEU A 23 1.08 7.34 -3.08
CA LEU A 23 1.21 6.28 -2.07
C LEU A 23 1.92 6.76 -0.80
N GLY A 24 2.98 7.56 -0.93
CA GLY A 24 3.71 8.11 0.22
C GLY A 24 2.90 9.14 0.98
N ARG A 25 1.99 9.86 0.33
CA ARG A 25 1.03 10.73 1.01
C ARG A 25 0.03 9.91 1.84
N MET A 26 -0.60 8.89 1.23
CA MET A 26 -1.53 8.01 1.94
C MET A 26 -0.84 7.28 3.11
N ALA A 27 0.39 6.80 2.89
CA ALA A 27 1.17 6.12 3.93
C ALA A 27 1.42 7.04 5.15
N LYS A 28 1.73 8.32 4.95
CA LYS A 28 1.86 9.29 6.05
C LYS A 28 0.55 9.47 6.81
N GLU A 29 -0.57 9.57 6.09
CA GLU A 29 -1.89 9.76 6.69
C GLU A 29 -2.33 8.53 7.50
N ILE A 30 -1.97 7.32 7.09
CA ILE A 30 -2.27 6.09 7.84
C ILE A 30 -1.33 5.94 9.04
N ALA A 31 -0.03 6.23 8.88
CA ALA A 31 0.98 5.98 9.91
C ALA A 31 0.94 7.00 11.06
N TYR A 32 0.66 8.27 10.76
CA TYR A 32 0.71 9.35 11.75
C TYR A 32 -0.60 10.14 11.88
N GLY A 33 -1.61 9.82 11.08
CA GLY A 33 -2.92 10.45 11.16
C GLY A 33 -3.89 9.72 12.10
N ASP A 34 -5.17 10.01 11.94
CA ASP A 34 -6.24 9.38 12.73
C ASP A 34 -6.39 7.89 12.37
N ALA A 35 -6.80 7.08 13.34
CA ALA A 35 -7.03 5.65 13.16
C ALA A 35 -8.04 5.35 12.05
N HIS A 36 -9.00 6.25 11.78
CA HIS A 36 -9.97 6.10 10.71
C HIS A 36 -9.38 6.20 9.29
N ASN A 37 -8.18 6.76 9.14
CA ASN A 37 -7.53 6.93 7.84
C ASN A 37 -7.28 5.59 7.13
N ILE A 38 -7.17 4.50 7.88
CA ILE A 38 -7.04 3.16 7.31
C ILE A 38 -8.28 2.75 6.48
N TYR A 39 -9.48 3.15 6.89
CA TYR A 39 -10.71 2.83 6.16
C TYR A 39 -10.79 3.59 4.84
N TYR A 40 -10.34 4.85 4.83
CA TYR A 40 -10.25 5.64 3.60
C TYR A 40 -9.20 5.07 2.64
N ALA A 41 -8.07 4.62 3.16
CA ALA A 41 -7.04 3.97 2.35
C ALA A 41 -7.52 2.64 1.74
N LEU A 42 -8.22 1.82 2.53
CA LEU A 42 -8.83 0.59 2.05
C LEU A 42 -9.89 0.87 0.98
N GLY A 43 -10.76 1.85 1.22
CA GLY A 43 -11.76 2.29 0.24
C GLY A 43 -11.11 2.73 -1.08
N ALA A 44 -10.09 3.59 -1.02
CA ALA A 44 -9.36 4.04 -2.20
C ALA A 44 -8.70 2.89 -2.97
N PHE A 45 -8.09 1.93 -2.25
CA PHE A 45 -7.51 0.73 -2.86
C PHE A 45 -8.58 -0.12 -3.58
N LEU A 46 -9.70 -0.40 -2.90
CA LEU A 46 -10.80 -1.17 -3.48
C LEU A 46 -11.43 -0.46 -4.68
N SER A 47 -11.58 0.88 -4.63
CA SER A 47 -12.06 1.66 -5.76
C SER A 47 -11.12 1.60 -6.95
N ALA A 48 -9.81 1.77 -6.73
CA ALA A 48 -8.81 1.67 -7.80
C ALA A 48 -8.80 0.27 -8.43
N TRP A 49 -8.90 -0.78 -7.61
CA TRP A 49 -9.00 -2.15 -8.09
C TRP A 49 -10.31 -2.39 -8.86
N ALA A 50 -11.45 -1.93 -8.34
CA ALA A 50 -12.73 -2.01 -9.04
C ALA A 50 -12.66 -1.31 -10.41
N SER A 51 -12.00 -0.15 -10.51
CA SER A 51 -11.75 0.52 -11.79
C SER A 51 -10.95 -0.36 -12.76
N LEU A 52 -9.95 -1.10 -12.29
CA LEU A 52 -9.22 -2.07 -13.13
C LEU A 52 -10.14 -3.18 -13.63
N VAL A 53 -11.03 -3.70 -12.79
CA VAL A 53 -12.02 -4.70 -13.20
C VAL A 53 -12.97 -4.14 -14.25
N LEU A 54 -13.44 -2.89 -14.09
CA LEU A 54 -14.33 -2.26 -15.06
C LEU A 54 -13.64 -1.97 -16.41
N LEU A 55 -12.37 -1.58 -16.38
CA LEU A 55 -11.61 -1.24 -17.59
C LEU A 55 -11.08 -2.47 -18.35
N PHE A 56 -10.63 -3.49 -17.62
CA PHE A 56 -9.92 -4.63 -18.20
C PHE A 56 -10.62 -5.96 -17.98
N GLY A 57 -11.77 -5.98 -17.30
CA GLY A 57 -12.54 -7.19 -17.02
C GLY A 57 -11.81 -8.15 -16.09
N LEU A 58 -11.85 -9.44 -16.46
CA LEU A 58 -11.29 -10.54 -15.69
C LEU A 58 -9.77 -10.40 -15.44
N PRO A 59 -8.92 -9.96 -16.40
CA PRO A 59 -7.53 -9.59 -16.13
C PRO A 59 -7.33 -8.59 -14.99
N GLY A 60 -8.17 -7.54 -14.91
CA GLY A 60 -8.10 -6.55 -13.84
C GLY A 60 -8.44 -7.15 -12.47
N LEU A 61 -9.33 -8.15 -12.43
CA LEU A 61 -9.66 -8.89 -11.23
C LEU A 61 -8.49 -9.75 -10.75
N TYR A 62 -7.76 -10.40 -11.66
CA TYR A 62 -6.62 -11.26 -11.32
C TYR A 62 -5.33 -10.50 -10.98
N LEU A 63 -5.25 -9.20 -11.27
CA LEU A 63 -4.02 -8.42 -11.10
C LEU A 63 -3.42 -8.49 -9.67
N PRO A 64 -4.20 -8.34 -8.57
CA PRO A 64 -3.64 -8.48 -7.23
C PRO A 64 -3.12 -9.89 -6.93
N ALA A 65 -3.78 -10.93 -7.45
CA ALA A 65 -3.36 -12.31 -7.26
C ALA A 65 -2.00 -12.56 -7.94
N VAL A 66 -1.83 -12.07 -9.17
CA VAL A 66 -0.55 -12.18 -9.90
C VAL A 66 0.54 -11.34 -9.23
N ALA A 67 0.22 -10.14 -8.77
CA ALA A 67 1.18 -9.27 -8.06
C ALA A 67 1.68 -9.90 -6.74
N LEU A 68 0.87 -10.75 -6.09
CA LEU A 68 1.25 -11.45 -4.86
C LEU A 68 2.14 -12.68 -5.10
N VAL A 69 2.26 -13.18 -6.33
CA VAL A 69 3.10 -14.35 -6.66
C VAL A 69 4.54 -14.22 -6.16
N PRO A 70 5.31 -13.14 -6.46
CA PRO A 70 6.68 -13.00 -5.97
C PRO A 70 6.74 -12.88 -4.43
N VAL A 71 5.71 -12.30 -3.80
CA VAL A 71 5.62 -12.17 -2.34
C VAL A 71 5.47 -13.54 -1.70
N VAL A 72 4.50 -14.34 -2.17
CA VAL A 72 4.26 -15.70 -1.70
C VAL A 72 5.48 -16.57 -1.95
N TRP A 73 6.10 -16.46 -3.13
CA TRP A 73 7.29 -17.25 -3.45
C TRP A 73 8.48 -16.90 -2.55
N THR A 74 8.71 -15.61 -2.31
CA THR A 74 9.74 -15.15 -1.37
C THR A 74 9.46 -15.65 0.05
N LEU A 75 8.20 -15.58 0.49
CA LEU A 75 7.80 -16.07 1.81
C LEU A 75 8.04 -17.57 1.94
N LEU A 76 7.68 -18.36 0.92
CA LEU A 76 7.95 -19.79 0.90
C LEU A 76 9.46 -20.07 0.98
N ILE A 77 10.29 -19.36 0.21
CA ILE A 77 11.75 -19.49 0.28
C ILE A 77 12.25 -19.16 1.69
N LEU A 78 11.79 -18.07 2.29
CA LEU A 78 12.20 -17.65 3.64
C LEU A 78 11.82 -18.69 4.70
N VAL A 79 10.61 -19.23 4.66
CA VAL A 79 10.14 -20.25 5.60
C VAL A 79 10.84 -21.60 5.37
N SER A 80 11.17 -21.95 4.13
CA SER A 80 11.93 -23.16 3.81
C SER A 80 13.41 -23.10 4.20
N ARG A 81 13.93 -21.94 4.64
CA ARG A 81 15.34 -21.78 5.03
C ARG A 81 15.67 -22.20 6.47
N GLY A 82 14.68 -22.68 7.24
CA GLY A 82 14.84 -23.12 8.64
C GLY A 82 14.96 -21.94 9.59
#